data_AF-A0A1G9K9V0-F1
#
_entry.id   AF-A0A1G9K9V0-F1
#
_cell.length_a   1.000
_cell.length_b   1.000
_cell.length_c   1.000
_cell.angle_alpha   90.00
_cell.angle_beta   90.00
_cell.angle_gamma   90.00
#
_symmetry.space_group_name_H-M   'P 1'
#
loop_
_entity.id
_entity.type
_entity.pdbx_description
1 polymer ?
#
loop_
_entity_poly.entity_id
_entity_poly.type
_entity_poly.pdbx_seq_one_letter_code
_entity_poly.pdbx_strand_id
1 'polypeptide(L)'
;MTVRSQSPPLGMRDAARAVAEPYADFDDFYAANVGPITAQIRAYVGDLSEAEDLVADAFVKALARWKTISAYDNPATWVRRVAWNLATNRLRRGAVLRRLLQRQRPAHVQGPQPDRIDLGQALAGLNERHRKAVILHYLADMTAVEIAEQEGVAAATVRSWLTRGRAALAERLSIDAFEEQQ
;
A
#
# COMPACT_ATOMS: atom_id res chain seq x y z
N MET A 1 -35.19 13.53 -42.06
CA MET A 1 -35.13 12.69 -40.85
C MET A 1 -33.98 11.70 -41.02
N THR A 2 -32.89 11.88 -40.27
CA THR A 2 -31.91 10.88 -39.78
C THR A 2 -30.71 11.67 -39.26
N VAL A 3 -30.70 11.89 -37.95
CA VAL A 3 -29.60 12.45 -37.17
C VAL A 3 -28.48 11.41 -37.11
N ARG A 4 -27.30 11.70 -37.68
CA ARG A 4 -26.09 10.93 -37.37
C ARG A 4 -25.47 11.47 -36.09
N SER A 5 -25.58 10.67 -35.04
CA SER A 5 -24.82 10.80 -33.80
C SER A 5 -23.32 10.72 -34.12
N GLN A 6 -22.58 11.82 -33.99
CA GLN A 6 -21.13 11.80 -33.83
C GLN A 6 -20.84 11.74 -32.33
N SER A 7 -20.27 10.63 -31.87
CA SER A 7 -19.60 10.56 -30.58
C SER A 7 -18.23 11.27 -30.68
N PRO A 8 -17.84 12.14 -29.72
CA PRO A 8 -16.53 12.79 -29.77
C PRO A 8 -15.39 11.79 -29.47
N PRO A 9 -14.22 11.92 -30.10
CA PRO A 9 -13.06 11.07 -29.83
C PRO A 9 -12.47 11.35 -28.44
N LEU A 10 -12.06 10.28 -27.75
CA LEU A 10 -11.51 10.23 -26.39
C LEU A 10 -10.11 10.87 -26.22
N GLY A 11 -9.75 11.87 -27.01
CA GLY A 11 -8.37 12.38 -27.11
C GLY A 11 -8.06 13.71 -26.40
N MET A 12 -8.98 14.28 -25.62
CA MET A 12 -8.83 15.65 -25.07
C MET A 12 -8.57 15.73 -23.55
N ARG A 13 -8.14 14.65 -22.89
CA ARG A 13 -7.68 14.74 -21.48
C ARG A 13 -6.19 15.06 -21.33
N ASP A 14 -5.43 15.04 -22.42
CA ASP A 14 -3.97 15.25 -22.40
C ASP A 14 -3.50 16.63 -22.88
N ALA A 15 -4.40 17.58 -23.12
CA ALA A 15 -4.01 18.94 -23.50
C ALA A 15 -4.39 19.93 -22.40
N ALA A 16 -3.37 20.53 -21.78
CA ALA A 16 -3.44 21.66 -20.85
C ALA A 16 -3.63 21.37 -19.35
N ARG A 17 -2.89 20.39 -18.81
CA ARG A 17 -2.32 20.60 -17.47
C ARG A 17 -0.98 21.29 -17.68
N ALA A 18 -0.95 22.62 -17.57
CA ALA A 18 0.31 23.31 -17.29
C ALA A 18 1.02 22.51 -16.20
N VAL A 19 2.29 22.18 -16.39
CA VAL A 19 3.11 21.51 -15.38
C VAL A 19 3.30 22.52 -14.25
N ALA A 20 2.24 22.71 -13.45
CA ALA A 20 2.42 23.18 -12.10
C ALA A 20 3.34 22.14 -11.48
N GLU A 21 4.54 22.54 -11.08
CA GLU A 21 5.29 21.73 -10.14
C GLU A 21 4.30 21.45 -9.00
N PRO A 22 3.88 20.18 -8.81
CA PRO A 22 2.78 19.88 -7.90
C PRO A 22 3.12 20.23 -6.46
N TYR A 23 4.39 20.57 -6.21
CA TYR A 23 4.95 20.96 -4.93
C TYR A 23 5.85 22.18 -5.12
N ALA A 24 5.72 23.20 -4.27
CA ALA A 24 6.56 24.40 -4.34
C ALA A 24 8.02 24.12 -3.90
N ASP A 25 8.20 23.23 -2.92
CA ASP A 25 9.48 22.79 -2.39
C ASP A 25 9.35 21.39 -1.73
N PHE A 26 10.40 20.98 -1.01
CA PHE A 26 10.39 19.71 -0.30
C PHE A 26 9.41 19.68 0.87
N ASP A 27 9.20 20.81 1.56
CA ASP A 27 8.34 20.85 2.75
C ASP A 27 6.87 20.67 2.35
N ASP A 28 6.46 21.32 1.26
CA ASP A 28 5.14 21.14 0.64
C ASP A 28 4.95 19.69 0.16
N PHE A 29 5.97 19.13 -0.51
CA PHE A 29 5.97 17.72 -0.91
C PHE A 29 5.85 16.75 0.28
N TYR A 30 6.59 17.00 1.35
CA TYR A 30 6.56 16.20 2.56
C TYR A 30 5.18 16.25 3.22
N ALA A 31 4.65 17.45 3.46
CA ALA A 31 3.36 17.66 4.10
C ALA A 31 2.22 16.99 3.32
N ALA A 32 2.24 17.06 1.99
CA ALA A 32 1.22 16.46 1.14
C ALA A 32 1.25 14.91 1.13
N ASN A 33 2.42 14.29 1.35
CA ASN A 33 2.60 12.85 1.09
C ASN A 33 2.90 12.01 2.33
N VAL A 34 3.41 12.59 3.42
CA VAL A 34 3.80 11.83 4.62
C VAL A 34 2.63 11.10 5.26
N GLY A 35 1.48 11.76 5.41
CA GLY A 35 0.28 11.18 6.01
C GLY A 35 -0.27 9.99 5.23
N PRO A 36 -0.62 10.15 3.93
CA PRO A 36 -1.13 9.05 3.11
C PRO A 36 -0.17 7.86 3.02
N ILE A 37 1.13 8.10 2.85
CA ILE A 37 2.12 7.01 2.78
C ILE A 37 2.24 6.31 4.15
N THR A 38 2.25 7.04 5.26
CA THR A 38 2.27 6.45 6.61
C THR A 38 1.05 5.58 6.86
N ALA A 39 -0.14 6.01 6.45
CA ALA A 39 -1.35 5.20 6.56
C ALA A 39 -1.25 3.87 5.78
N GLN A 40 -0.71 3.90 4.56
CA GLN A 40 -0.46 2.70 3.75
C GLN A 40 0.53 1.75 4.42
N ILE A 41 1.67 2.26 4.89
CA ILE A 41 2.70 1.44 5.53
C ILE A 41 2.19 0.88 6.87
N ARG A 42 1.48 1.67 7.67
CA ARG A 42 0.84 1.21 8.91
C ARG A 42 -0.14 0.08 8.66
N ALA A 43 -1.00 0.19 7.64
CA ALA A 43 -1.92 -0.89 7.28
C ALA A 43 -1.18 -2.18 6.87
N TYR A 44 0.06 -2.08 6.42
CA TYR A 44 0.86 -3.22 5.99
C TYR A 44 1.66 -3.86 7.13
N VAL A 45 2.29 -3.05 7.99
CA VAL A 45 3.16 -3.52 9.09
C VAL A 45 2.41 -3.74 10.40
N GLY A 46 1.29 -3.04 10.61
CA GLY A 46 0.42 -3.17 11.79
C GLY A 46 0.81 -2.29 12.98
N ASP A 47 1.91 -1.55 12.90
CA ASP A 47 2.42 -0.68 13.97
C ASP A 47 2.66 0.75 13.44
N LEU A 48 2.23 1.76 14.20
CA LEU A 48 2.33 3.17 13.79
C LEU A 48 3.77 3.69 13.88
N SER A 49 4.46 3.42 14.98
CA SER A 49 5.83 3.91 15.19
C SER A 49 6.77 3.33 14.14
N GLU A 50 6.63 2.04 13.84
CA GLU A 50 7.41 1.38 12.79
C GLU A 50 7.08 1.95 11.41
N ALA A 51 5.81 2.27 11.13
CA ALA A 51 5.44 2.91 9.88
C ALA A 51 6.04 4.32 9.73
N GLU A 52 5.98 5.14 10.78
CA GLU A 52 6.55 6.49 10.81
C GLU A 52 8.06 6.44 10.57
N ASP A 53 8.79 5.54 11.24
CA ASP A 53 10.23 5.34 11.03
C ASP A 53 10.56 4.98 9.58
N LEU A 54 9.84 4.01 9.01
CA LEU A 54 10.08 3.54 7.63
C LEU A 54 9.79 4.64 6.60
N VAL A 55 8.77 5.46 6.85
CA VAL A 55 8.41 6.57 5.98
C VAL A 55 9.41 7.72 6.14
N ALA A 56 9.82 8.06 7.36
CA ALA A 56 10.86 9.05 7.62
C ALA A 56 12.16 8.68 6.91
N ASP A 57 12.60 7.42 6.99
CA ASP A 57 13.77 6.91 6.25
C ASP A 57 13.65 7.10 4.73
N ALA A 58 12.44 6.93 4.17
CA ALA A 58 12.19 7.14 2.75
C ALA A 58 12.27 8.62 2.36
N PHE A 59 11.69 9.51 3.17
CA PHE A 59 11.76 10.96 2.95
C PHE A 59 13.16 11.53 3.18
N VAL A 60 13.93 11.04 4.15
CA VAL A 60 15.35 11.43 4.33
C VAL A 60 16.16 11.09 3.08
N LYS A 61 15.95 9.89 2.50
CA LYS A 61 16.58 9.52 1.22
C LYS A 61 16.12 10.40 0.07
N ALA A 62 14.86 10.85 0.10
CA ALA A 62 14.33 11.75 -0.90
C ALA A 62 14.95 13.15 -0.80
N LEU A 63 15.02 13.70 0.40
CA LEU A 63 15.63 15.00 0.71
C LEU A 63 17.09 15.05 0.24
N ALA A 64 17.86 14.00 0.53
CA ALA A 64 19.26 13.89 0.11
C ALA A 64 19.45 13.92 -1.43
N ARG A 65 18.39 13.65 -2.20
CA ARG A 65 18.40 13.60 -3.67
C ARG A 65 17.30 14.48 -4.27
N TRP A 66 16.86 15.50 -3.54
CA TRP A 66 15.62 16.21 -3.88
C TRP A 66 15.64 16.79 -5.29
N LYS A 67 16.76 17.41 -5.70
CA LYS A 67 16.93 17.96 -7.06
C LYS A 67 16.67 16.96 -8.19
N THR A 68 16.95 15.68 -7.96
CA THR A 68 16.71 14.62 -8.94
C THR A 68 15.28 14.09 -8.85
N ILE A 69 14.77 13.95 -7.62
CA ILE A 69 13.46 13.34 -7.37
C ILE A 69 12.32 14.29 -7.72
N SER A 70 12.48 15.59 -7.46
CA SER A 70 11.50 16.62 -7.81
C SER A 70 11.27 16.73 -9.32
N ALA A 71 12.26 16.32 -10.13
CA ALA A 71 12.19 16.33 -11.59
C ALA A 71 11.48 15.09 -12.18
N TYR A 72 11.05 14.12 -11.38
CA TYR A 72 10.26 12.99 -11.86
C TYR A 72 8.81 13.39 -12.12
N ASP A 73 8.15 12.73 -13.09
CA ASP A 73 6.73 12.96 -13.39
C ASP A 73 5.84 12.83 -12.14
N ASN A 74 6.21 11.91 -11.24
CA ASN A 74 5.57 11.77 -9.93
C ASN A 74 6.61 11.41 -8.84
N PRO A 75 7.13 12.40 -8.10
CA PRO A 75 8.10 12.19 -7.02
C PRO A 75 7.57 11.27 -5.90
N ALA A 76 6.26 11.33 -5.62
CA ALA A 76 5.63 10.54 -4.57
C ALA A 76 5.68 9.02 -4.86
N THR A 77 5.64 8.62 -6.13
CA THR A 77 5.78 7.22 -6.55
C THR A 77 7.15 6.65 -6.13
N TRP A 78 8.22 7.46 -6.25
CA TRP A 78 9.55 7.01 -5.83
C TRP A 78 9.63 6.81 -4.32
N VAL A 79 9.14 7.78 -3.54
CA VAL A 79 9.16 7.70 -2.06
C VAL A 79 8.31 6.54 -1.57
N ARG A 80 7.10 6.37 -2.13
CA ARG A 80 6.23 5.23 -1.84
C ARG A 80 6.96 3.91 -2.11
N ARG A 81 7.58 3.76 -3.27
CA ARG A 81 8.33 2.54 -3.61
C ARG A 81 9.45 2.26 -2.60
N VAL A 82 10.19 3.28 -2.19
CA VAL A 82 11.24 3.12 -1.16
C VAL A 82 10.64 2.69 0.18
N ALA A 83 9.59 3.35 0.65
CA ALA A 83 8.92 3.01 1.92
C ALA A 83 8.40 1.56 1.90
N TRP A 84 7.76 1.14 0.81
CA TRP A 84 7.27 -0.23 0.65
C TRP A 84 8.38 -1.28 0.62
N ASN A 85 9.51 -0.98 -0.03
CA ASN A 85 10.67 -1.88 -0.01
C ASN A 85 11.24 -2.02 1.41
N LEU A 86 11.34 -0.93 2.17
CA LEU A 86 11.79 -0.95 3.56
C LEU A 86 10.85 -1.77 4.43
N ALA A 87 9.53 -1.56 4.30
CA ALA A 87 8.51 -2.29 5.03
C ALA A 87 8.52 -3.80 4.70
N THR A 88 8.60 -4.18 3.43
CA THR A 88 8.73 -5.60 3.03
C THR A 88 10.00 -6.22 3.61
N ASN A 89 11.14 -5.55 3.53
CA ASN A 89 12.39 -6.04 4.10
C ASN A 89 12.33 -6.19 5.62
N ARG A 90 11.57 -5.33 6.31
CA ARG A 90 11.37 -5.39 7.75
C ARG A 90 10.51 -6.58 8.15
N LEU A 91 9.36 -6.78 7.50
CA LEU A 91 8.48 -7.92 7.78
C LEU A 91 9.18 -9.27 7.53
N ARG A 92 9.97 -9.38 6.45
CA ARG A 92 10.74 -10.60 6.16
C ARG A 92 11.79 -10.88 7.23
N ARG A 93 12.53 -9.86 7.68
CA ARG A 93 13.50 -10.00 8.78
C ARG A 93 12.82 -10.41 10.09
N GLY A 94 11.70 -9.78 10.44
CA GLY A 94 10.90 -10.14 11.62
C GLY A 94 10.36 -11.57 11.56
N ALA A 95 9.90 -12.04 10.40
CA ALA A 95 9.44 -13.41 10.22
C ALA A 95 10.57 -14.44 10.40
N VAL A 96 11.77 -14.15 9.90
CA VAL A 96 12.96 -14.99 10.14
C VAL A 96 13.28 -15.06 11.63
N LEU A 97 13.31 -13.92 12.33
CA LEU A 97 13.57 -13.88 13.77
C LEU A 97 12.51 -14.64 14.58
N ARG A 98 11.21 -14.43 14.29
CA ARG A 98 10.12 -15.17 14.93
C ARG A 98 10.26 -16.68 14.70
N ARG A 99 10.60 -17.13 13.49
CA ARG A 99 10.81 -18.56 13.20
C ARG A 99 12.00 -19.14 13.99
N LEU A 100 13.07 -18.36 14.18
CA LEU A 100 14.22 -18.77 14.99
C LEU A 100 13.86 -18.86 16.48
N LEU A 101 13.10 -17.89 17.00
CA LEU A 101 12.66 -17.87 18.40
C LEU A 101 11.59 -18.92 18.72
N GLN A 102 10.67 -19.20 17.79
CA GLN A 102 9.67 -20.29 17.92
C GLN A 102 10.31 -21.68 17.95
N ARG A 103 11.48 -21.85 17.32
CA ARG A 103 12.27 -23.09 17.46
C ARG A 103 12.87 -23.26 18.86
N GLN A 104 12.82 -22.23 19.71
CA GLN A 104 13.43 -22.20 21.05
C GLN A 104 12.40 -22.09 22.20
N ARG A 105 11.09 -21.98 21.94
CA ARG A 105 10.05 -21.84 22.99
C ARG A 105 8.81 -22.71 22.74
N PRO A 106 8.18 -23.30 23.77
CA PRO A 106 6.80 -23.79 23.65
C PRO A 106 5.83 -22.61 23.47
N ALA A 107 4.78 -22.83 22.68
CA ALA A 107 3.86 -21.78 22.24
C ALA A 107 3.10 -21.12 23.40
N HIS A 108 3.13 -19.80 23.46
CA HIS A 108 2.25 -19.00 24.32
C HIS A 108 1.23 -18.31 23.41
N VAL A 109 -0.03 -18.68 23.55
CA VAL A 109 -1.16 -18.11 22.82
C VAL A 109 -1.67 -16.92 23.63
N GLN A 110 -1.57 -15.71 23.08
CA GLN A 110 -2.26 -14.56 23.65
C GLN A 110 -3.74 -14.68 23.28
N GLY A 111 -4.60 -14.50 24.29
CA GLY A 111 -6.05 -14.61 24.14
C GLY A 111 -6.67 -13.44 23.35
N PRO A 112 -7.91 -13.63 22.84
CA PRO A 112 -8.58 -12.63 22.01
C PRO A 112 -8.89 -11.35 22.79
N GLN A 113 -8.74 -10.20 22.15
CA GLN A 113 -9.15 -8.90 22.67
C GLN A 113 -10.47 -8.51 21.98
N PRO A 114 -11.57 -8.31 22.72
CA PRO A 114 -12.88 -8.13 22.11
C PRO A 114 -13.11 -6.69 21.62
N ASP A 115 -14.01 -6.57 20.64
CA ASP A 115 -14.80 -5.39 20.26
C ASP A 115 -14.42 -4.55 19.03
N ARG A 116 -13.51 -4.99 18.16
CA ARG A 116 -13.45 -4.46 16.79
C ARG A 116 -13.13 -5.56 15.80
N ILE A 117 -13.85 -5.56 14.67
CA ILE A 117 -13.34 -6.10 13.41
C ILE A 117 -11.98 -5.43 13.19
N ASP A 118 -10.90 -6.10 13.59
CA ASP A 118 -9.56 -5.55 13.48
C ASP A 118 -9.10 -5.76 12.04
N LEU A 119 -9.44 -4.80 11.18
CA LEU A 119 -8.98 -4.75 9.80
C LEU A 119 -7.46 -4.93 9.72
N GLY A 120 -6.70 -4.46 10.73
CA GLY A 120 -5.27 -4.68 10.83
C GLY A 120 -4.91 -6.15 10.96
N GLN A 121 -5.56 -6.90 11.85
CA GLN A 121 -5.36 -8.35 12.01
C GLN A 121 -5.83 -9.14 10.79
N ALA A 122 -6.99 -8.77 10.23
CA ALA A 122 -7.50 -9.40 9.02
C ALA A 122 -6.50 -9.25 7.86
N LEU A 123 -5.99 -8.03 7.63
CA LEU A 123 -4.91 -7.75 6.67
C LEU A 123 -3.62 -8.50 7.01
N ALA A 124 -3.21 -8.54 8.28
CA ALA A 124 -2.01 -9.24 8.73
C ALA A 124 -2.07 -10.75 8.48
N GLY A 125 -3.27 -11.32 8.41
CA GLY A 125 -3.52 -12.71 8.08
C GLY A 125 -3.47 -13.05 6.58
N LEU A 126 -3.44 -12.06 5.68
CA LEU A 126 -3.31 -12.30 4.24
C LEU A 126 -1.88 -12.68 3.85
N ASN A 127 -1.74 -13.43 2.76
CA ASN A 127 -0.46 -13.59 2.07
C ASN A 127 0.15 -12.20 1.74
N GLU A 128 1.46 -12.04 1.94
CA GLU A 128 2.20 -10.78 1.76
C GLU A 128 1.84 -10.07 0.43
N ARG A 129 1.82 -10.80 -0.68
CA ARG A 129 1.55 -10.24 -2.01
C ARG A 129 0.11 -9.77 -2.17
N HIS A 130 -0.84 -10.56 -1.64
CA HIS A 130 -2.26 -10.21 -1.66
C HIS A 130 -2.54 -8.99 -0.80
N ARG A 131 -1.99 -8.98 0.42
CA ARG A 131 -2.09 -7.85 1.36
C ARG A 131 -1.56 -6.56 0.73
N LYS A 132 -0.34 -6.61 0.19
CA LYS A 132 0.29 -5.47 -0.49
C LYS A 132 -0.55 -4.96 -1.66
N ALA A 133 -1.04 -5.85 -2.52
CA ALA A 133 -1.89 -5.48 -3.64
C ALA A 133 -3.20 -4.80 -3.18
N VAL A 134 -3.87 -5.36 -2.17
CA VAL A 134 -5.11 -4.79 -1.61
C VAL A 134 -4.85 -3.39 -1.04
N ILE A 135 -3.80 -3.22 -0.23
CA ILE A 135 -3.49 -1.91 0.37
C ILE A 135 -3.13 -0.88 -0.69
N LEU A 136 -2.26 -1.21 -1.66
CA LEU A 136 -1.90 -0.28 -2.72
C LEU A 136 -3.12 0.11 -3.56
N HIS A 137 -4.04 -0.82 -3.79
CA HIS A 137 -5.24 -0.53 -4.57
C HIS A 137 -6.23 0.38 -3.82
N TYR A 138 -6.48 0.12 -2.53
CA TYR A 138 -7.53 0.82 -1.78
C TYR A 138 -7.04 2.04 -0.97
N LEU A 139 -5.77 2.09 -0.59
CA LEU A 139 -5.19 3.20 0.18
C LEU A 139 -4.21 4.07 -0.62
N ALA A 140 -3.79 3.62 -1.79
CA ALA A 140 -2.96 4.42 -2.70
C ALA A 140 -3.64 4.70 -4.05
N ASP A 141 -4.90 4.29 -4.21
CA ASP A 141 -5.70 4.40 -5.45
C ASP A 141 -4.98 3.86 -6.70
N MET A 142 -4.03 2.94 -6.51
CA MET A 142 -3.25 2.41 -7.62
C MET A 142 -4.06 1.39 -8.42
N THR A 143 -4.00 1.52 -9.73
CA THR A 143 -4.53 0.54 -10.67
C THR A 143 -3.68 -0.73 -10.66
N ALA A 144 -4.24 -1.82 -11.19
CA ALA A 144 -3.50 -3.07 -11.32
C ALA A 144 -2.25 -2.95 -12.23
N VAL A 145 -2.22 -1.95 -13.13
CA VAL A 145 -1.07 -1.68 -14.00
C VAL A 145 0.05 -1.00 -13.22
N GLU A 146 -0.26 0.07 -12.48
CA GLU A 146 0.74 0.79 -11.67
C GLU A 146 1.34 -0.09 -10.57
N ILE A 147 0.51 -0.93 -9.93
CA ILE A 147 1.00 -1.92 -8.96
C ILE A 147 1.94 -2.92 -9.65
N ALA A 148 1.59 -3.36 -10.86
CA ALA A 148 2.41 -4.32 -11.60
C ALA A 148 3.78 -3.74 -11.97
N GLU A 149 3.82 -2.47 -12.37
CA GLU A 149 5.06 -1.73 -12.64
C GLU A 149 5.92 -1.58 -11.38
N GLN A 150 5.30 -1.23 -10.25
CA GLN A 150 6.02 -1.11 -8.97
C GLN A 150 6.64 -2.44 -8.52
N GLU A 151 5.87 -3.52 -8.63
CA GLU A 151 6.26 -4.86 -8.17
C GLU A 151 7.08 -5.67 -9.19
N GLY A 152 7.19 -5.20 -10.45
CA GLY A 152 7.92 -5.89 -11.51
C GLY A 152 7.26 -7.19 -11.97
N VAL A 153 5.93 -7.23 -12.05
CA VAL A 153 5.13 -8.40 -12.47
C VAL A 153 4.13 -8.02 -13.57
N ALA A 154 3.38 -8.99 -14.10
CA ALA A 154 2.32 -8.70 -15.07
C ALA A 154 1.04 -8.17 -14.39
N ALA A 155 0.32 -7.26 -15.05
CA ALA A 155 -0.96 -6.73 -14.55
C ALA A 155 -2.00 -7.84 -14.29
N ALA A 156 -1.99 -8.91 -15.08
CA ALA A 156 -2.84 -10.09 -14.84
C ALA A 156 -2.54 -10.78 -13.50
N THR A 157 -1.26 -10.84 -13.11
CA THR A 157 -0.82 -11.37 -11.81
C THR A 157 -1.37 -10.53 -10.67
N VAL A 158 -1.29 -9.20 -10.77
CA VAL A 158 -1.85 -8.29 -9.76
C VAL A 158 -3.37 -8.43 -9.65
N ARG A 159 -4.10 -8.51 -10.78
CA ARG A 159 -5.55 -8.77 -10.75
C ARG A 159 -5.88 -10.06 -10.01
N SER A 160 -5.08 -11.11 -10.22
CA SER A 160 -5.23 -12.36 -9.48
C SER A 160 -4.95 -12.20 -7.98
N TRP A 161 -3.92 -11.44 -7.59
CA TRP A 161 -3.64 -11.12 -6.20
C TRP A 161 -4.76 -10.33 -5.54
N LEU A 162 -5.34 -9.35 -6.25
CA LEU A 162 -6.47 -8.56 -5.77
C LEU A 162 -7.71 -9.42 -5.56
N THR A 163 -8.06 -10.28 -6.53
CA THR A 163 -9.21 -11.19 -6.40
C THR A 163 -9.02 -12.14 -5.21
N ARG A 164 -7.86 -12.78 -5.09
CA ARG A 164 -7.57 -13.69 -3.97
C ARG A 164 -7.48 -12.97 -2.63
N GLY A 165 -6.91 -11.77 -2.61
CA GLY A 165 -6.81 -10.93 -1.42
C GLY A 165 -8.17 -10.50 -0.90
N ARG A 166 -9.06 -10.03 -1.80
CA ARG A 166 -10.45 -9.70 -1.44
C ARG A 166 -11.22 -10.90 -0.90
N ALA A 167 -11.11 -12.06 -1.56
CA ALA A 167 -11.79 -13.27 -1.09
C ALA A 167 -11.32 -13.68 0.31
N ALA A 168 -10.00 -13.72 0.54
CA ALA A 168 -9.44 -14.05 1.85
C ALA A 168 -9.78 -13.00 2.93
N LEU A 169 -9.86 -11.72 2.56
CA LEU A 169 -10.28 -10.67 3.48
C LEU A 169 -11.76 -10.81 3.83
N ALA A 170 -12.63 -11.05 2.85
CA ALA A 170 -14.05 -11.27 3.06
C ALA A 170 -14.30 -12.48 3.98
N GLU A 171 -13.60 -13.60 3.76
CA GLU A 171 -13.68 -14.78 4.61
C GLU A 171 -13.33 -14.46 6.07
N ARG A 172 -12.21 -13.77 6.30
CA ARG A 172 -11.78 -13.38 7.66
C ARG A 172 -12.76 -12.45 8.36
N LEU A 173 -13.22 -11.41 7.65
CA LEU A 173 -14.19 -10.46 8.19
C LEU A 173 -15.57 -11.10 8.42
N SER A 174 -15.89 -12.18 7.69
CA SER A 174 -17.14 -12.92 7.85
C SER A 174 -17.06 -13.92 9.00
N ILE A 175 -15.94 -14.64 9.15
CA ILE A 175 -15.71 -15.59 10.26
C ILE A 175 -15.83 -14.86 11.60
N ASP A 176 -15.20 -13.69 11.72
CA ASP A 176 -15.27 -12.89 12.95
C ASP A 176 -16.71 -12.43 13.26
N ALA A 177 -17.56 -12.21 12.24
CA ALA A 177 -18.97 -11.82 12.44
C ALA A 177 -19.90 -12.98 12.83
N PHE A 178 -19.50 -14.24 12.60
CA PHE A 178 -20.30 -15.43 12.93
C PHE A 178 -19.97 -16.04 14.30
N GLU A 179 -18.76 -15.83 14.82
CA GLU A 179 -18.35 -16.31 16.15
C GLU A 179 -18.98 -15.49 17.30
N GLU A 180 -19.67 -14.39 17.00
CA GLU A 180 -20.34 -13.51 17.97
C GLU A 180 -21.81 -13.91 18.29
N GLN A 181 -22.39 -14.92 17.62
CA GLN A 181 -23.82 -15.27 17.75
C GLN A 181 -24.13 -16.58 18.50
N GLN A 182 -23.19 -17.12 19.29
CA GLN A 182 -23.40 -18.31 20.13
C GLN A 182 -23.06 -18.03 21.60
#